data_AF-A0A091W010-F1
#
_entry.id   AF-A0A091W010-F1
#
_cell.length_a   1.000
_cell.length_b   1.000
_cell.length_c   1.000
_cell.angle_alpha   90.00
_cell.angle_beta   90.00
_cell.angle_gamma   90.00
#
_symmetry.space_group_name_H-M   'P 1'
#
loop_
_entity.id
_entity.type
_entity.pdbx_description
1 polymer ?
#
loop_
_entity_poly.entity_id
_entity_poly.type
_entity_poly.pdbx_seq_one_letter_code
_entity_poly.pdbx_strand_id
1 'polypeptide(L)'
;AVTVGCARCRADVTVTDLEELQELLAANIESNRHLVTGAVRAQVLKWGEDVTEFQPPPDYILMADCIYYEESLEPLLKTLKDLTGPDTCVLCCYEQRTVGKNPEIERKYFELLQVDFELEEIPLEKHDEEYRSEDIRIVAIRRKPA
;
A
#
# COMPACT_ATOMS: atom_id res chain seq x y z
N ALA A 1 -1.76 4.94 -11.21
CA ALA A 1 -2.49 6.16 -10.76
C ALA A 1 -1.99 6.66 -9.40
N VAL A 2 -2.00 5.82 -8.36
CA VAL A 2 -1.55 6.17 -6.99
C VAL A 2 -0.16 6.81 -6.97
N THR A 3 0.83 6.16 -7.60
CA THR A 3 2.22 6.64 -7.67
C THR A 3 2.35 8.05 -8.27
N VAL A 4 1.66 8.31 -9.39
CA VAL A 4 1.72 9.60 -10.08
C VAL A 4 1.01 10.69 -9.28
N GLY A 5 -0.10 10.35 -8.61
CA GLY A 5 -0.82 11.26 -7.72
C GLY A 5 0.06 11.77 -6.59
N CYS A 6 0.78 10.87 -5.90
CA CYS A 6 1.66 11.24 -4.79
C CYS A 6 2.89 12.05 -5.23
N ALA A 7 3.53 11.66 -6.34
CA ALA A 7 4.71 12.34 -6.86
C ALA A 7 4.42 13.78 -7.35
N ARG A 8 3.16 14.08 -7.68
CA ARG A 8 2.68 15.45 -7.98
C ARG A 8 2.62 16.35 -6.76
N CYS A 9 2.59 15.79 -5.55
CA CYS A 9 2.50 16.50 -4.27
C CYS A 9 3.86 16.77 -3.61
N ARG A 10 4.96 16.81 -4.40
CA ARG A 10 6.35 17.00 -3.92
C ARG A 10 6.87 15.89 -2.99
N ALA A 11 6.25 14.71 -2.99
CA ALA A 11 6.77 13.55 -2.28
C ALA A 11 7.96 12.91 -3.02
N ASP A 12 8.86 12.28 -2.27
CA ASP A 12 9.83 11.32 -2.82
C ASP A 12 9.22 9.93 -2.76
N VAL A 13 8.94 9.35 -3.92
CA VAL A 13 8.13 8.13 -4.05
C VAL A 13 8.99 6.99 -4.57
N THR A 14 9.07 5.91 -3.81
CA THR A 14 9.54 4.62 -4.31
C THR A 14 8.32 3.76 -4.63
N VAL A 15 8.09 3.47 -5.91
CA VAL A 15 7.07 2.49 -6.33
C VAL A 15 7.71 1.13 -6.44
N THR A 16 7.04 0.13 -5.87
CA THR A 16 7.58 -1.22 -5.79
C THR A 16 6.63 -2.26 -6.33
N ASP A 17 7.18 -3.24 -7.01
CA ASP A 17 6.46 -4.44 -7.45
C ASP A 17 7.47 -5.56 -7.75
N LEU A 18 7.01 -6.67 -8.32
CA LEU A 18 7.84 -7.77 -8.80
C LEU A 18 8.79 -7.33 -9.93
N GLU A 19 9.84 -8.12 -10.15
CA GLU A 19 10.86 -7.89 -11.19
C GLU A 19 10.23 -7.72 -12.57
N GLU A 20 9.26 -8.59 -12.92
CA GLU A 20 8.59 -8.57 -14.23
C GLU A 20 7.79 -7.28 -14.51
N LEU A 21 7.48 -6.48 -13.49
CA LEU A 21 6.71 -5.25 -13.62
C LEU A 21 7.57 -3.98 -13.65
N GLN A 22 8.89 -4.09 -13.46
CA GLN A 22 9.79 -2.94 -13.39
C GLN A 22 9.83 -2.13 -14.70
N GLU A 23 9.83 -2.79 -15.86
CA GLU A 23 9.78 -2.09 -17.16
C GLU A 23 8.48 -1.29 -17.32
N LEU A 24 7.36 -1.85 -16.88
CA LEU A 24 6.06 -1.18 -16.92
C LEU A 24 6.02 0.02 -15.98
N LEU A 25 6.56 -0.12 -14.76
CA LEU A 25 6.67 0.98 -13.80
C LEU A 25 7.54 2.12 -14.36
N ALA A 26 8.69 1.79 -14.95
CA ALA A 26 9.59 2.78 -15.55
C ALA A 26 8.93 3.52 -16.72
N ALA A 27 8.22 2.81 -17.61
CA ALA A 27 7.49 3.42 -18.72
C ALA A 27 6.38 4.38 -18.23
N ASN A 28 5.67 4.00 -17.17
CA ASN A 28 4.63 4.84 -16.56
C ASN A 28 5.22 6.09 -15.89
N ILE A 29 6.36 5.95 -15.21
CA ILE A 29 7.09 7.08 -14.63
C ILE A 29 7.49 8.07 -15.72
N GLU A 30 8.11 7.59 -16.79
CA GLU A 30 8.61 8.45 -17.87
C GLU A 30 7.45 9.18 -18.57
N SER A 31 6.37 8.48 -18.87
CA SER A 31 5.18 9.06 -19.50
C SER A 31 4.55 10.18 -18.67
N ASN A 32 4.69 10.12 -17.34
CA ASN A 32 4.10 11.09 -16.41
C ASN A 32 5.13 12.05 -15.80
N ARG A 33 6.40 12.00 -16.23
CA ARG A 33 7.50 12.77 -15.62
C ARG A 33 7.25 14.28 -15.59
N HIS A 34 6.52 14.78 -16.59
CA HIS A 34 6.12 16.18 -16.70
C HIS A 34 5.12 16.64 -15.62
N LEU A 35 4.44 15.71 -14.94
CA LEU A 35 3.50 15.99 -13.84
C LEU A 35 4.15 15.85 -12.45
N VAL A 36 5.34 15.26 -12.38
CA VAL A 36 6.05 14.98 -11.13
C VAL A 36 6.72 16.26 -10.63
N THR A 37 6.42 16.65 -9.40
CA THR A 37 7.04 17.81 -8.75
C THR A 37 8.02 17.41 -7.64
N GLY A 38 7.94 16.16 -7.18
CA GLY A 38 8.91 15.54 -6.27
C GLY A 38 9.88 14.62 -7.01
N ALA A 39 10.17 13.47 -6.41
CA ALA A 39 10.99 12.42 -7.01
C ALA A 39 10.16 11.12 -7.10
N VAL A 40 10.46 10.31 -8.12
CA VAL A 40 9.86 8.99 -8.25
C VAL A 40 10.88 8.02 -8.82
N ARG A 41 10.97 6.83 -8.23
CA ARG A 41 11.79 5.72 -8.72
C ARG A 41 11.03 4.41 -8.60
N ALA A 42 11.33 3.47 -9.48
CA ALA A 42 10.88 2.08 -9.39
C ALA A 42 11.97 1.24 -8.73
N GLN A 43 11.57 0.32 -7.85
CA GLN A 43 12.47 -0.65 -7.22
C GLN A 43 11.73 -1.98 -7.04
N VAL A 44 12.46 -3.08 -7.04
CA VAL A 44 11.89 -4.40 -6.81
C VAL A 44 11.63 -4.57 -5.33
N LEU A 45 10.43 -5.01 -4.97
CA LEU A 45 10.13 -5.48 -3.61
C LEU A 45 9.17 -6.65 -3.71
N LYS A 46 9.70 -7.85 -3.53
CA LYS A 46 8.87 -9.03 -3.31
C LYS A 46 8.53 -9.14 -1.84
N TRP A 47 7.26 -9.25 -1.53
CA TRP A 47 6.81 -9.31 -0.14
C TRP A 47 7.43 -10.50 0.60
N GLY A 48 7.82 -10.25 1.85
CA GLY A 48 8.45 -11.21 2.74
C GLY A 48 9.98 -11.17 2.72
N GLU A 49 10.58 -10.53 1.71
CA GLU A 49 12.03 -10.43 1.56
C GLU A 49 12.64 -9.31 2.42
N ASP A 50 13.95 -9.07 2.26
CA ASP A 50 14.67 -8.03 3.01
C ASP A 50 14.26 -6.63 2.52
N VAL A 51 14.09 -5.71 3.47
CA VAL A 51 13.67 -4.33 3.20
C VAL A 51 14.72 -3.30 3.61
N THR A 52 15.95 -3.74 3.88
CA THR A 52 17.04 -2.87 4.37
C THR A 52 17.30 -1.70 3.40
N GLU A 53 17.17 -1.92 2.10
CA GLU A 53 17.36 -0.87 1.07
C GLU A 53 16.29 0.23 1.10
N PHE A 54 15.16 0.00 1.77
CA PHE A 54 14.06 0.95 1.90
C PHE A 54 14.13 1.75 3.21
N GLN A 55 15.20 1.58 3.99
CA GLN A 55 15.42 2.32 5.23
C GLN A 55 16.01 3.72 4.95
N PRO A 56 15.71 4.75 5.78
CA PRO A 56 14.87 4.71 6.99
C PRO A 56 13.38 4.49 6.69
N PRO A 57 12.54 4.15 7.69
CA PRO A 57 11.11 3.93 7.49
C PRO A 57 10.45 5.12 6.79
N PRO A 58 9.59 4.90 5.79
CA PRO A 58 8.91 5.98 5.10
C PRO A 58 7.87 6.64 6.00
N ASP A 59 7.54 7.90 5.72
CA ASP A 59 6.43 8.61 6.38
C ASP A 59 5.08 7.94 6.05
N TYR A 60 4.94 7.47 4.80
CA TYR A 60 3.73 6.83 4.30
C TYR A 60 4.03 5.55 3.54
N ILE A 61 3.20 4.53 3.74
CA ILE A 61 3.11 3.35 2.87
C ILE A 61 1.72 3.34 2.26
N LEU A 62 1.64 3.17 0.94
CA LEU A 62 0.37 3.13 0.21
C LEU A 62 0.20 1.76 -0.40
N MET A 63 -0.95 1.13 -0.15
CA MET A 63 -1.33 -0.13 -0.77
C MET A 63 -2.68 0.07 -1.45
N ALA A 64 -2.78 -0.41 -2.69
CA ALA A 64 -4.01 -0.37 -3.47
C ALA A 64 -4.28 -1.77 -4.03
N ASP A 65 -5.34 -2.40 -3.54
CA ASP A 65 -5.82 -3.71 -3.97
C ASP A 65 -4.79 -4.86 -3.81
N CYS A 66 -4.06 -4.84 -2.68
CA CYS A 66 -3.03 -5.85 -2.38
C CYS A 66 -3.56 -7.09 -1.62
N ILE A 67 -4.85 -7.15 -1.29
CA ILE A 67 -5.45 -8.21 -0.45
C ILE A 67 -6.34 -9.12 -1.31
N TYR A 68 -5.78 -10.20 -1.85
CA TYR A 68 -6.52 -11.09 -2.76
C TYR A 68 -6.03 -12.55 -2.82
N TYR A 69 -4.80 -12.84 -2.39
CA TYR A 69 -4.27 -14.22 -2.32
C TYR A 69 -3.87 -14.59 -0.89
N GLU A 70 -4.26 -15.78 -0.45
CA GLU A 70 -3.99 -16.26 0.91
C GLU A 70 -2.48 -16.43 1.17
N GLU A 71 -1.76 -16.91 0.16
CA GLU A 71 -0.32 -17.16 0.19
C GLU A 71 0.50 -15.86 0.32
N SER A 72 -0.09 -14.72 -0.02
CA SER A 72 0.56 -13.42 0.04
C SER A 72 0.34 -12.69 1.38
N LEU A 73 -0.56 -13.17 2.24
CA LEU A 73 -0.93 -12.48 3.48
C LEU A 73 0.25 -12.38 4.45
N GLU A 74 0.87 -13.50 4.81
CA GLU A 74 1.98 -13.52 5.76
C GLU A 74 3.22 -12.75 5.24
N PRO A 75 3.66 -12.94 3.97
CA PRO A 75 4.74 -12.13 3.40
C PRO A 75 4.44 -10.63 3.39
N LEU A 76 3.21 -10.23 3.03
CA LEU A 76 2.80 -8.82 3.03
C LEU A 76 2.85 -8.22 4.45
N LEU A 77 2.31 -8.94 5.44
CA LEU A 77 2.34 -8.50 6.84
C LEU A 77 3.75 -8.38 7.39
N LYS A 78 4.64 -9.34 7.06
CA LYS A 78 6.06 -9.23 7.41
C LYS A 78 6.67 -7.97 6.82
N THR A 79 6.44 -7.72 5.53
CA THR A 79 6.96 -6.54 4.83
C THR A 79 6.48 -5.23 5.47
N LEU A 80 5.19 -5.16 5.82
CA LEU A 80 4.63 -4.00 6.53
C LEU A 80 5.31 -3.80 7.88
N LYS A 81 5.50 -4.85 8.68
CA LYS A 81 6.20 -4.76 9.98
C LYS A 81 7.65 -4.27 9.84
N ASP A 82 8.35 -4.75 8.82
CA ASP A 82 9.76 -4.43 8.61
C ASP A 82 9.95 -3.00 8.04
N LEU A 83 9.00 -2.52 7.23
CA LEU A 83 9.01 -1.16 6.69
C LEU A 83 8.48 -0.10 7.67
N THR A 84 7.57 -0.45 8.57
CA THR A 84 6.88 0.55 9.43
C THR A 84 7.72 0.95 10.65
N GLY A 85 8.00 2.25 10.72
CA GLY A 85 8.53 2.91 11.91
C GLY A 85 7.43 3.40 12.85
N PRO A 86 7.80 4.06 13.97
CA PRO A 86 6.84 4.61 14.94
C PRO A 86 5.89 5.65 14.34
N ASP A 87 6.37 6.45 13.38
CA ASP A 87 5.61 7.56 12.79
C ASP A 87 5.01 7.21 11.41
N THR A 88 5.30 6.03 10.87
CA THR A 88 4.82 5.60 9.56
C THR A 88 3.30 5.45 9.55
N CYS A 89 2.64 6.09 8.59
CA CYS A 89 1.20 5.93 8.34
C CYS A 89 0.97 5.05 7.12
N VAL A 90 0.30 3.92 7.28
CA VAL A 90 -0.05 3.05 6.14
C VAL A 90 -1.49 3.35 5.72
N LEU A 91 -1.71 3.62 4.45
CA LEU A 91 -3.05 3.73 3.85
C LEU A 91 -3.28 2.53 2.95
N CYS A 92 -4.22 1.68 3.35
CA CYS A 92 -4.64 0.52 2.59
C CYS A 92 -6.00 0.80 1.94
N CYS A 93 -6.02 0.87 0.62
CA CYS A 93 -7.24 0.92 -0.18
C CYS A 93 -7.46 -0.45 -0.82
N TYR A 94 -8.67 -1.01 -0.70
CA TYR A 94 -8.99 -2.29 -1.34
C TYR A 94 -10.48 -2.36 -1.71
N GLU A 95 -10.80 -3.20 -2.68
CA GLU A 95 -12.18 -3.53 -3.04
C GLU A 95 -12.65 -4.73 -2.19
N GLN A 96 -13.74 -4.56 -1.45
CA GLN A 96 -14.37 -5.62 -0.70
C GLN A 96 -15.05 -6.60 -1.65
N ARG A 97 -14.58 -7.86 -1.64
CA ARG A 97 -15.06 -8.90 -2.55
C ARG A 97 -15.80 -9.99 -1.79
N THR A 98 -17.07 -10.18 -2.12
CA THR A 98 -17.98 -11.10 -1.40
C THR A 98 -18.03 -12.51 -1.99
N VAL A 99 -17.32 -12.78 -3.09
CA VAL A 99 -17.38 -14.04 -3.84
C VAL A 99 -16.15 -14.90 -3.61
N GLY A 100 -16.35 -16.23 -3.56
CA GLY A 100 -15.25 -17.20 -3.48
C GLY A 100 -14.56 -17.17 -2.12
N LYS A 101 -13.23 -17.25 -2.12
CA LYS A 101 -12.42 -17.24 -0.89
C LYS A 101 -12.10 -15.83 -0.36
N ASN A 102 -12.44 -14.78 -1.11
CA ASN A 102 -12.07 -13.41 -0.76
C ASN A 102 -12.54 -12.96 0.63
N PRO A 103 -13.78 -13.26 1.08
CA PRO A 103 -14.21 -12.88 2.43
C PRO A 103 -13.36 -13.49 3.54
N GLU A 104 -12.91 -14.74 3.35
CA GLU A 104 -12.07 -15.44 4.33
C GLU A 104 -10.64 -14.88 4.35
N ILE A 105 -10.10 -14.57 3.16
CA ILE A 105 -8.77 -13.95 3.00
C ILE A 105 -8.75 -12.56 3.64
N GLU A 106 -9.77 -11.74 3.36
CA GLU A 106 -9.93 -10.40 3.93
C GLU A 106 -10.01 -10.46 5.46
N ARG A 107 -10.90 -11.32 6.01
CA ARG A 107 -11.03 -11.51 7.46
C ARG A 107 -9.70 -11.94 8.10
N LYS A 108 -9.03 -12.94 7.51
CA LYS A 108 -7.74 -13.46 8.02
C LYS A 108 -6.65 -12.39 7.97
N TYR A 109 -6.61 -11.58 6.92
CA TYR A 109 -5.67 -10.46 6.80
C TYR A 109 -5.83 -9.48 7.96
N PHE A 110 -7.05 -9.00 8.21
CA PHE A 110 -7.29 -8.03 9.27
C PHE A 110 -7.08 -8.59 10.67
N GLU A 111 -7.42 -9.86 10.91
CA GLU A 111 -7.14 -10.54 12.18
C GLU A 111 -5.64 -10.60 12.49
N LEU A 112 -4.81 -10.96 11.49
CA LEU A 112 -3.36 -11.01 11.65
C LEU A 112 -2.75 -9.62 11.75
N LEU A 113 -3.25 -8.64 10.99
CA LEU A 113 -2.78 -7.26 11.01
C LEU A 113 -3.02 -6.59 12.37
N GLN A 114 -4.18 -6.86 13.00
CA GLN A 114 -4.55 -6.33 14.31
C GLN A 114 -3.65 -6.80 15.45
N VAL A 115 -2.79 -7.80 15.27
CA VAL A 115 -1.84 -8.22 16.30
C VAL A 115 -0.86 -7.09 16.62
N ASP A 116 -0.31 -6.44 15.59
CA ASP A 116 0.78 -5.46 15.72
C ASP A 116 0.35 -4.02 15.36
N PHE A 117 -0.82 -3.87 14.73
CA PHE A 117 -1.29 -2.58 14.23
C PHE A 117 -2.67 -2.20 14.79
N GLU A 118 -2.91 -0.89 14.88
CA GLU A 118 -4.23 -0.28 15.04
C GLU A 118 -4.76 0.13 13.68
N LEU A 119 -6.08 -0.04 13.49
CA LEU A 119 -6.75 0.17 12.22
C LEU A 119 -7.89 1.16 12.44
N GLU A 120 -7.95 2.18 11.60
CA GLU A 120 -9.04 3.15 11.54
C GLU A 120 -9.59 3.16 10.12
N GLU A 121 -10.86 2.82 9.98
CA GLU A 121 -11.55 2.93 8.70
C GLU A 121 -11.87 4.39 8.38
N ILE A 122 -11.53 4.82 7.17
CA ILE A 122 -11.84 6.15 6.68
C ILE A 122 -13.28 6.16 6.17
N PRO A 123 -14.15 7.05 6.67
CA PRO A 123 -15.53 7.14 6.21
C PRO A 123 -15.63 7.51 4.72
N LEU A 124 -16.66 6.98 4.05
CA LEU A 124 -16.92 7.21 2.62
C LEU A 124 -17.11 8.70 2.27
N GLU A 125 -17.55 9.51 3.23
CA GLU A 125 -17.69 10.96 3.11
C GLU A 125 -16.35 11.69 3.01
N LYS A 126 -15.26 11.05 3.45
CA LYS A 126 -13.88 11.57 3.29
C LYS A 126 -13.22 11.08 1.99
N HIS A 127 -13.85 10.17 1.25
CA HIS A 127 -13.39 9.78 -0.08
C HIS A 127 -13.73 10.89 -1.09
N ASP A 128 -13.12 10.85 -2.26
CA ASP A 128 -13.48 11.75 -3.36
C ASP A 128 -14.96 11.61 -3.72
N GLU A 129 -15.65 12.73 -4.01
CA GLU A 129 -17.10 12.72 -4.25
C GLU A 129 -17.50 11.92 -5.50
N GLU A 130 -16.65 11.91 -6.53
CA GLU A 130 -16.86 11.22 -7.80
C GLU A 130 -16.18 9.84 -7.80
N TYR A 131 -14.94 9.76 -7.31
CA TYR A 131 -14.12 8.55 -7.37
C TYR A 131 -14.20 7.72 -6.07
N ARG A 132 -15.40 7.26 -5.74
CA ARG A 132 -15.66 6.39 -4.57
C ARG A 132 -16.71 5.30 -4.85
N SER A 133 -16.67 4.24 -4.05
CA SER A 133 -17.69 3.17 -4.05
C SER A 133 -17.89 2.68 -2.62
N GLU A 134 -19.08 2.18 -2.29
CA GLU A 134 -19.36 1.52 -1.01
C GLU A 134 -18.53 0.25 -0.84
N ASP A 135 -18.19 -0.39 -1.96
CA ASP A 135 -17.36 -1.60 -2.03
C ASP A 135 -15.86 -1.27 -1.97
N ILE A 136 -15.44 0.01 -2.06
CA ILE A 136 -14.02 0.40 -1.95
C ILE A 136 -13.79 1.00 -0.56
N ARG A 137 -12.96 0.30 0.23
CA ARG A 137 -12.66 0.68 1.61
C ARG A 137 -11.26 1.28 1.68
N ILE A 138 -11.10 2.31 2.52
CA ILE A 138 -9.79 2.88 2.86
C ILE A 138 -9.58 2.73 4.35
N VAL A 139 -8.47 2.10 4.73
CA VAL A 139 -8.10 1.86 6.13
C VAL A 139 -6.76 2.51 6.40
N ALA A 140 -6.72 3.39 7.39
CA ALA A 140 -5.49 3.89 7.98
C ALA A 140 -4.97 2.89 9.01
N ILE A 141 -3.71 2.50 8.89
CA ILE A 141 -3.08 1.48 9.70
C ILE A 141 -1.84 2.10 10.35
N ARG A 142 -1.73 1.97 11.67
CA ARG A 142 -0.61 2.51 12.47
C ARG A 142 -0.05 1.43 13.37
N ARG A 143 1.27 1.42 13.55
CA ARG A 143 1.92 0.46 14.44
C ARG A 143 1.49 0.73 15.88
N LYS A 144 1.14 -0.33 16.63
CA LYS A 144 0.85 -0.20 18.05
C LYS A 144 2.09 0.31 18.81
N PRO A 145 1.91 1.19 19.80
CA PRO A 145 3.00 1.51 20.72
C PRO A 145 3.44 0.23 21.45
N ALA A 146 4.77 0.07 21.58
CA ALA A 146 5.38 -1.05 22.30
C ALA A 146 5.15 -0.95 23.82
#